data_AF-A0AAD5X5M6-F1
#
_entry.id   AF-A0AAD5X5M6-F1
#
_cell.length_a   1.000
_cell.length_b   1.000
_cell.length_c   1.000
_cell.angle_alpha   90.00
_cell.angle_beta   90.00
_cell.angle_gamma   90.00
#
_symmetry.space_group_name_H-M   'P 1'
#
loop_
_entity.id
_entity.type
_entity.pdbx_description
1 polymer ?
#
loop_
_entity_poly.entity_id
_entity_poly.type
_entity_poly.pdbx_seq_one_letter_code
_entity_poly.pdbx_strand_id
1 'polypeptide(L)'
;MSTKWPSSLTEAVKKYATYKPTSISLRQFVDFGHSPSTRTILRGSQFVRSELPIRLAHRVVELESLPYKLSEMPSIVRVKDWYTESFKELTEFPTPEAFGLPKAVLGGVESGSKVRYFEPSATPDSPLPDEVIAYNEKFVACLDKIKKRHDPTTTTIAQGVLELKDHSRRINAPYFPSTPLHKNIPQNTNGTIPFLLPTDIQSFLDRFYMSRIGIRMLIGQQIALHRSSVKPSSAPLDHVGIICTKTNLLDVAQDAVSNAREVCQNHYGLFGSPEITFAGKTDVQFMYVPSHLHHMLFELLKNSLRAVVERYGVESDEWPEIKVVVAEGREDITIKISDEGGGIPRSGMPLIWTY
;
A
#
# COMPACT_ATOMS: atom_id res chain seq x y z
N MET A 1 8.27 -18.16 19.26
CA MET A 1 9.75 -18.15 19.36
C MET A 1 10.27 -17.19 18.31
N SER A 2 11.10 -16.22 18.67
CA SER A 2 11.72 -15.28 17.71
C SER A 2 12.71 -16.06 16.83
N THR A 3 12.58 -15.93 15.51
CA THR A 3 13.50 -16.59 14.57
C THR A 3 14.89 -16.01 14.76
N LYS A 4 15.87 -16.84 15.13
CA LYS A 4 17.27 -16.40 15.21
C LYS A 4 17.86 -16.37 13.80
N TRP A 5 18.01 -15.17 13.26
CA TRP A 5 18.64 -14.93 11.96
C TRP A 5 20.17 -14.99 12.05
N PRO A 6 20.89 -15.50 11.03
CA PRO A 6 22.35 -15.48 11.00
C PRO A 6 22.91 -14.06 11.13
N SER A 7 24.04 -13.89 11.83
CA SER A 7 24.67 -12.57 12.02
C SER A 7 24.98 -11.87 10.70
N SER A 8 25.43 -12.63 9.69
CA SER A 8 25.70 -12.11 8.34
C SER A 8 24.47 -11.52 7.67
N LEU A 9 23.28 -12.11 7.88
CA LEU A 9 22.02 -11.59 7.34
C LEU A 9 21.63 -10.29 8.04
N THR A 10 21.77 -10.24 9.37
CA THR A 10 21.50 -9.03 10.16
C THR A 10 22.42 -7.88 9.78
N GLU A 11 23.71 -8.16 9.55
CA GLU A 11 24.68 -7.17 9.05
C GLU A 11 24.32 -6.69 7.64
N ALA A 12 23.90 -7.59 6.75
CA ALA A 12 23.44 -7.23 5.42
C ALA A 12 22.20 -6.32 5.48
N VAL A 13 21.21 -6.63 6.31
CA VAL A 13 20.04 -5.77 6.53
C VAL A 13 20.47 -4.37 6.96
N LYS A 14 21.32 -4.27 7.98
CA LYS A 14 21.83 -2.96 8.46
C LYS A 14 22.54 -2.19 7.37
N LYS A 15 23.36 -2.86 6.55
CA LYS A 15 24.05 -2.26 5.40
C LYS A 15 23.06 -1.71 4.37
N TYR A 16 22.08 -2.51 3.95
CA TYR A 16 21.10 -2.09 2.95
C TYR A 16 20.19 -0.95 3.43
N ALA A 17 19.90 -0.89 4.73
CA ALA A 17 19.15 0.22 5.34
C ALA A 17 19.90 1.56 5.29
N THR A 18 21.22 1.57 5.01
CA THR A 18 21.96 2.84 4.80
C THR A 18 21.74 3.44 3.42
N TYR A 19 21.25 2.65 2.46
CA TYR A 19 21.00 3.13 1.10
C TYR A 19 19.70 3.93 1.02
N LYS A 20 19.70 4.99 0.21
CA LYS A 20 18.51 5.83 0.00
C LYS A 20 17.57 5.16 -1.00
N PRO A 21 16.28 4.95 -0.66
CA PRO A 21 15.29 4.46 -1.61
C PRO A 21 15.09 5.41 -2.81
N THR A 22 14.85 4.84 -3.98
CA THR A 22 14.62 5.60 -5.22
C THR A 22 13.14 5.96 -5.34
N SER A 23 12.80 7.25 -5.40
CA SER A 23 11.43 7.69 -5.69
C SER A 23 11.13 7.58 -7.19
N ILE A 24 9.93 7.09 -7.53
CA ILE A 24 9.48 6.87 -8.91
C ILE A 24 8.11 7.53 -9.08
N SER A 25 7.95 8.37 -10.09
CA SER A 25 6.66 8.98 -10.43
C SER A 25 5.77 8.03 -11.23
N LEU A 26 4.45 8.26 -11.21
CA LEU A 26 3.52 7.53 -12.08
C LEU A 26 3.90 7.62 -13.55
N ARG A 27 4.35 8.81 -13.99
CA ARG A 27 4.84 9.01 -15.35
C ARG A 27 6.03 8.10 -15.68
N GLN A 28 7.02 8.00 -14.78
CA GLN A 28 8.16 7.08 -14.97
C GLN A 28 7.73 5.62 -15.06
N PHE A 29 6.72 5.19 -14.28
CA PHE A 29 6.19 3.83 -14.39
C PHE A 29 5.51 3.56 -15.75
N VAL A 30 4.77 4.54 -16.26
CA VAL A 30 4.07 4.41 -17.55
C VAL A 30 5.04 4.47 -18.71
N ASP A 31 5.95 5.45 -18.72
CA ASP A 31 6.97 5.61 -19.77
C ASP A 31 7.83 4.33 -19.90
N PHE A 32 8.09 3.66 -18.78
CA PHE A 32 8.79 2.37 -18.75
C PHE A 32 7.99 1.21 -19.33
N GLY A 33 6.71 1.10 -18.94
CA GLY A 33 5.90 -0.08 -19.19
C GLY A 33 5.01 0.00 -20.43
N HIS A 34 4.99 1.14 -21.14
CA HIS A 34 4.09 1.40 -22.27
C HIS A 34 4.18 0.32 -23.36
N SER A 35 5.35 -0.28 -23.54
CA SER A 35 5.56 -1.43 -24.44
C SER A 35 6.25 -2.55 -23.68
N PRO A 36 5.48 -3.46 -23.04
CA PRO A 36 6.03 -4.53 -22.21
C PRO A 36 6.66 -5.63 -23.08
N SER A 37 7.90 -5.42 -23.50
CA SER A 37 8.74 -6.46 -24.11
C SER A 37 9.42 -7.29 -23.03
N THR A 38 9.84 -8.52 -23.33
CA THR A 38 10.63 -9.36 -22.40
C THR A 38 11.91 -8.65 -21.92
N ARG A 39 12.49 -7.75 -22.73
CA ARG A 39 13.63 -6.90 -22.34
C ARG A 39 13.22 -5.81 -21.34
N THR A 40 12.07 -5.17 -21.56
CA THR A 40 11.49 -4.22 -20.61
C THR A 40 11.24 -4.92 -19.27
N ILE A 41 10.70 -6.14 -19.27
CA ILE A 41 10.50 -6.92 -18.05
C ILE A 41 11.83 -7.22 -17.36
N LEU A 42 12.87 -7.62 -18.11
CA LEU A 42 14.20 -7.87 -17.54
C LEU A 42 14.78 -6.62 -16.85
N ARG A 43 14.64 -5.44 -17.46
CA ARG A 43 15.06 -4.16 -16.85
C ARG A 43 14.31 -3.87 -15.56
N GLY A 44 13.01 -4.16 -15.55
CA GLY A 44 12.16 -4.02 -14.37
C GLY A 44 12.60 -4.99 -13.27
N SER A 45 12.91 -6.24 -13.64
CA SER A 45 13.43 -7.26 -12.73
C SER A 45 14.76 -6.82 -12.11
N GLN A 46 15.68 -6.27 -12.90
CA GLN A 46 16.96 -5.73 -12.41
C GLN A 46 16.75 -4.58 -11.42
N PHE A 47 15.87 -3.62 -11.77
CA PHE A 47 15.54 -2.51 -10.89
C PHE A 47 14.96 -3.00 -9.57
N VAL A 48 13.89 -3.79 -9.63
CA VAL A 48 13.15 -4.31 -8.47
C VAL A 48 14.05 -5.18 -7.59
N ARG A 49 14.91 -6.01 -8.17
CA ARG A 49 15.90 -6.80 -7.42
C ARG A 49 16.90 -5.94 -6.66
N SER A 50 17.28 -4.77 -7.19
CA SER A 50 18.18 -3.84 -6.51
C SER A 50 17.48 -2.95 -5.48
N GLU A 51 16.26 -2.52 -5.77
CA GLU A 51 15.53 -1.52 -4.99
C GLU A 51 14.71 -2.13 -3.84
N LEU A 52 14.07 -3.29 -4.04
CA LEU A 52 13.24 -3.89 -2.98
C LEU A 52 14.04 -4.27 -1.72
N PRO A 53 15.23 -4.90 -1.79
CA PRO A 53 16.01 -5.19 -0.59
C PRO A 53 16.31 -3.94 0.25
N ILE A 54 16.55 -2.80 -0.39
CA ILE A 54 16.74 -1.52 0.30
C ILE A 54 15.49 -1.18 1.12
N ARG A 55 14.33 -1.15 0.46
CA ARG A 55 13.05 -0.80 1.11
C ARG A 55 12.67 -1.77 2.23
N LEU A 56 12.88 -3.07 2.03
CA LEU A 56 12.62 -4.09 3.06
C LEU A 56 13.58 -3.94 4.24
N ALA A 57 14.87 -3.69 4.01
CA ALA A 57 15.85 -3.49 5.08
C ALA A 57 15.50 -2.31 5.98
N HIS A 58 15.06 -1.19 5.38
CA HIS A 58 14.52 -0.05 6.14
C HIS A 58 13.36 -0.46 7.05
N ARG A 59 12.45 -1.34 6.60
CA ARG A 59 11.33 -1.83 7.44
C ARG A 59 11.82 -2.70 8.58
N VAL A 60 12.76 -3.61 8.34
CA VAL A 60 13.32 -4.47 9.39
C VAL A 60 13.96 -3.63 10.50
N VAL A 61 14.82 -2.67 10.12
CA VAL A 61 15.50 -1.77 11.07
C VAL A 61 14.50 -0.91 11.84
N GLU A 62 13.52 -0.31 11.15
CA GLU A 62 12.51 0.51 11.82
C GLU A 62 11.68 -0.32 12.82
N LEU A 63 11.21 -1.51 12.43
CA LEU A 63 10.44 -2.42 13.30
C LEU A 63 11.25 -2.89 14.52
N GLU A 64 12.55 -3.14 14.35
CA GLU A 64 13.46 -3.51 15.44
C GLU A 64 13.69 -2.34 16.41
N SER A 65 13.72 -1.10 15.90
CA SER A 65 13.93 0.11 16.69
C SER A 65 12.67 0.68 17.36
N LEU A 66 11.53 0.01 17.27
CA LEU A 66 10.27 0.54 17.79
C LEU A 66 10.29 0.75 19.30
N PRO A 67 9.80 1.91 19.79
CA PRO A 67 9.85 2.28 21.20
C PRO A 67 8.80 1.53 22.04
N TYR A 68 8.82 1.77 23.35
CA TYR A 68 7.81 1.28 24.31
C TYR A 68 7.64 -0.24 24.35
N LYS A 69 8.69 -0.99 23.99
CA LYS A 69 8.66 -2.46 23.81
C LYS A 69 7.68 -2.93 22.72
N LEU A 70 7.21 -2.03 21.86
CA LEU A 70 6.36 -2.40 20.73
C LEU A 70 7.11 -3.37 19.79
N SER A 71 8.43 -3.20 19.63
CA SER A 71 9.30 -4.11 18.88
C SER A 71 9.31 -5.55 19.40
N GLU A 72 8.93 -5.76 20.67
CA GLU A 72 8.89 -7.08 21.32
C GLU A 72 7.52 -7.75 21.18
N MET A 73 6.48 -7.02 20.76
CA MET A 73 5.12 -7.57 20.64
C MET A 73 5.09 -8.71 19.60
N PRO A 74 4.46 -9.86 19.90
CA PRO A 74 4.48 -11.04 19.03
C PRO A 74 4.10 -10.75 17.58
N SER A 75 3.11 -9.89 17.36
CA SER A 75 2.67 -9.54 16.01
C SER A 75 3.64 -8.61 15.27
N ILE A 76 4.34 -7.71 15.99
CA ILE A 76 5.40 -6.88 15.42
C ILE A 76 6.62 -7.74 15.05
N VAL A 77 7.03 -8.65 15.92
CA VAL A 77 8.11 -9.61 15.65
C VAL A 77 7.79 -10.47 14.42
N ARG A 78 6.54 -10.94 14.29
CA ARG A 78 6.09 -11.73 13.13
C ARG A 78 6.23 -10.95 11.82
N VAL A 79 5.80 -9.69 11.79
CA VAL A 79 5.93 -8.83 10.61
C VAL A 79 7.40 -8.58 10.30
N LYS A 80 8.23 -8.31 11.32
CA LYS A 80 9.68 -8.17 11.15
C LYS A 80 10.29 -9.41 10.50
N ASP A 81 9.95 -10.60 10.97
CA ASP A 81 10.44 -11.86 10.40
C ASP A 81 9.98 -12.05 8.95
N TRP A 82 8.76 -11.63 8.57
CA TRP A 82 8.33 -11.64 7.17
C TRP A 82 9.17 -10.73 6.27
N TYR A 83 9.53 -9.54 6.76
CA TYR A 83 10.41 -8.63 6.03
C TYR A 83 11.84 -9.19 5.92
N THR A 84 12.38 -9.76 6.99
CA THR A 84 13.72 -10.38 6.99
C THR A 84 13.79 -11.57 6.04
N GLU A 85 12.79 -12.45 6.04
CA GLU A 85 12.72 -13.59 5.11
C GLU A 85 12.64 -13.11 3.66
N SER A 86 11.80 -12.10 3.37
CA SER A 86 11.66 -11.55 2.02
C SER A 86 12.94 -10.84 1.55
N PHE A 87 13.64 -10.17 2.47
CA PHE A 87 14.95 -9.58 2.20
C PHE A 87 15.97 -10.66 1.84
N LYS A 88 16.05 -11.72 2.65
CA LYS A 88 16.93 -12.88 2.40
C LYS A 88 16.66 -13.46 1.01
N GLU A 89 15.41 -13.82 0.71
CA GLU A 89 15.02 -14.39 -0.59
C GLU A 89 15.43 -13.51 -1.77
N LEU A 90 15.28 -12.19 -1.69
CA LEU A 90 15.67 -11.28 -2.78
C LEU A 90 17.18 -11.13 -2.91
N THR A 91 17.91 -11.09 -1.80
CA THR A 91 19.38 -10.95 -1.82
C THR A 91 20.09 -12.22 -2.28
N GLU A 92 19.52 -13.39 -1.95
CA GLU A 92 19.99 -14.69 -2.40
C GLU A 92 19.51 -15.03 -3.82
N PHE A 93 18.51 -14.31 -4.34
CA PHE A 93 18.06 -14.51 -5.72
C PHE A 93 19.22 -14.20 -6.70
N PRO A 94 19.52 -15.11 -7.64
CA PRO A 94 20.69 -14.99 -8.51
C PRO A 94 20.66 -13.67 -9.28
N THR A 95 21.84 -13.06 -9.45
CA THR A 95 21.97 -11.96 -10.41
C THR A 95 21.70 -12.49 -11.82
N PRO A 96 21.33 -11.64 -12.78
CA PRO A 96 21.19 -12.03 -14.18
C PRO A 96 22.40 -12.83 -14.70
N GLU A 97 23.62 -12.40 -14.36
CA GLU A 97 24.86 -13.07 -14.75
C GLU A 97 25.01 -14.43 -14.06
N ALA A 98 24.74 -14.52 -12.76
CA ALA A 98 24.82 -15.77 -12.00
C ALA A 98 23.75 -16.78 -12.42
N PHE A 99 22.64 -16.31 -13.01
CA PHE A 99 21.62 -17.15 -13.62
C PHE A 99 22.02 -17.69 -15.00
N GLY A 100 23.09 -17.17 -15.60
CA GLY A 100 23.57 -17.57 -16.93
C GLY A 100 23.14 -16.65 -18.06
N LEU A 101 22.61 -15.45 -17.79
CA LEU A 101 22.23 -14.52 -18.85
C LEU A 101 23.45 -13.90 -19.54
N PRO A 102 23.52 -13.92 -20.90
CA PRO A 102 24.64 -13.33 -21.62
C PRO A 102 24.75 -11.83 -21.38
N LYS A 103 25.97 -11.32 -21.17
CA LYS A 103 26.24 -9.87 -20.98
C LYS A 103 25.68 -8.99 -22.10
N ALA A 104 25.60 -9.51 -23.33
CA ALA A 104 25.01 -8.83 -24.47
C ALA A 104 23.53 -8.45 -24.26
N VAL A 105 22.76 -9.28 -23.53
CA VAL A 105 21.35 -9.03 -23.21
C VAL A 105 21.20 -8.06 -22.03
N LEU A 106 22.22 -7.97 -21.18
CA LEU A 106 22.28 -7.04 -20.06
C LEU A 106 22.66 -5.61 -20.48
N GLY A 107 23.07 -5.41 -21.74
CA GLY A 107 23.65 -4.21 -22.33
C GLY A 107 22.93 -2.90 -21.99
N GLY A 108 23.55 -2.11 -21.09
CA GLY A 108 23.01 -0.90 -20.46
C GLY A 108 23.57 -0.64 -19.05
N VAL A 109 24.39 -1.55 -18.50
CA VAL A 109 25.11 -1.36 -17.23
C VAL A 109 26.55 -0.93 -17.53
N GLU A 110 26.75 0.32 -17.97
CA GLU A 110 28.08 0.91 -17.92
C GLU A 110 28.44 1.21 -16.46
N SER A 111 29.53 0.62 -16.00
CA SER A 111 30.12 0.80 -14.68
C SER A 111 30.48 2.27 -14.46
N GLY A 112 29.66 3.01 -13.72
CA GLY A 112 29.96 4.39 -13.28
C GLY A 112 28.83 5.42 -13.46
N SER A 113 27.83 5.13 -14.29
CA SER A 113 26.69 6.02 -14.53
C SER A 113 25.46 5.57 -13.74
N LYS A 114 24.68 6.49 -13.16
CA LYS A 114 23.39 6.18 -12.51
C LYS A 114 22.56 5.30 -13.45
N VAL A 115 22.32 4.05 -13.07
CA VAL A 115 21.62 3.06 -13.91
C VAL A 115 20.29 3.66 -14.38
N ARG A 116 20.17 3.91 -15.68
CA ARG A 116 18.96 4.46 -16.30
C ARG A 116 17.99 3.31 -16.56
N TYR A 117 17.38 2.82 -15.49
CA TYR A 117 16.40 1.73 -15.56
C TYR A 117 15.19 2.04 -16.45
N PHE A 118 15.00 3.31 -16.83
CA PHE A 118 13.79 3.83 -17.48
C PHE A 118 13.98 4.25 -18.95
N GLU A 119 15.11 3.94 -19.60
CA GLU A 119 15.29 4.23 -21.04
C GLU A 119 14.71 3.10 -21.92
N PRO A 120 13.76 3.39 -22.83
CA PRO A 120 13.28 2.41 -23.80
C PRO A 120 14.42 2.07 -24.79
N SER A 121 14.72 0.78 -24.97
CA SER A 121 15.66 0.38 -26.03
C SER A 121 14.99 0.47 -27.40
N ALA A 122 15.63 1.18 -28.34
CA ALA A 122 15.11 1.45 -29.68
C ALA A 122 15.13 0.26 -30.68
N THR A 123 15.53 -0.94 -30.26
CA THR A 123 15.73 -2.07 -31.19
C THR A 123 14.54 -3.05 -31.21
N PRO A 124 13.98 -3.38 -32.39
CA PRO A 124 12.90 -4.36 -32.53
C PRO A 124 13.33 -5.77 -32.13
N ASP A 125 12.32 -6.57 -31.77
CA ASP A 125 12.38 -7.93 -31.25
C ASP A 125 13.26 -8.90 -32.06
N SER A 126 14.51 -9.08 -31.63
CA SER A 126 15.14 -10.40 -31.75
C SER A 126 14.46 -11.30 -30.73
N PRO A 127 14.11 -12.57 -31.05
CA PRO A 127 13.68 -13.53 -30.04
C PRO A 127 14.73 -13.54 -28.94
N LEU A 128 14.31 -13.14 -27.74
CA LEU A 128 15.18 -13.10 -26.59
C LEU A 128 15.43 -14.55 -26.14
N PRO A 129 16.65 -14.87 -25.68
CA PRO A 129 16.98 -16.24 -25.28
C PRO A 129 16.01 -16.79 -24.23
N ASP A 130 15.68 -18.07 -24.29
CA ASP A 130 14.75 -18.75 -23.38
C ASP A 130 15.15 -18.57 -21.91
N GLU A 131 16.45 -18.40 -21.64
CA GLU A 131 16.99 -18.13 -20.31
C GLU A 131 16.47 -16.81 -19.72
N VAL A 132 16.23 -15.79 -20.55
CA VAL A 132 15.70 -14.48 -20.12
C VAL A 132 14.25 -14.62 -19.66
N ILE A 133 13.46 -15.38 -20.42
CA ILE A 133 12.07 -15.67 -20.08
C ILE A 133 12.04 -16.44 -18.77
N ALA A 134 12.84 -17.51 -18.66
CA ALA A 134 12.95 -18.33 -17.44
C ALA A 134 13.42 -17.52 -16.22
N TYR A 135 14.34 -16.56 -16.39
CA TYR A 135 14.76 -15.66 -15.32
C TYR A 135 13.60 -14.79 -14.82
N ASN A 136 12.90 -14.13 -15.75
CA ASN A 136 11.77 -13.26 -15.43
C ASN A 136 10.64 -14.03 -14.75
N GLU A 137 10.30 -15.22 -15.26
CA GLU A 137 9.27 -16.09 -14.64
C GLU A 137 9.63 -16.47 -13.20
N LYS A 138 10.86 -16.93 -12.97
CA LYS A 138 11.32 -17.28 -11.61
C LYS A 138 11.36 -16.08 -10.68
N PHE A 139 11.78 -14.91 -11.19
CA PHE A 139 11.83 -13.70 -10.38
C PHE A 139 10.41 -13.22 -10.03
N VAL A 140 9.49 -13.21 -10.99
CA VAL A 140 8.08 -12.85 -10.77
C VAL A 140 7.40 -13.83 -9.81
N ALA A 141 7.70 -15.12 -9.88
CA ALA A 141 7.22 -16.10 -8.90
C ALA A 141 7.74 -15.81 -7.48
N CYS A 142 9.01 -15.40 -7.34
CA CYS A 142 9.56 -14.93 -6.06
C CYS A 142 8.81 -13.70 -5.54
N LEU A 143 8.54 -12.71 -6.40
CA LEU A 143 7.78 -11.52 -6.03
C LEU A 143 6.33 -11.84 -5.63
N ASP A 144 5.66 -12.78 -6.30
CA ASP A 144 4.30 -13.21 -5.96
C ASP A 144 4.27 -13.91 -4.58
N LYS A 145 5.28 -14.73 -4.27
CA LYS A 145 5.46 -15.32 -2.93
C LYS A 145 5.61 -14.24 -1.85
N ILE A 146 6.46 -13.23 -2.11
CA ILE A 146 6.65 -12.09 -1.20
C ILE A 146 5.35 -11.31 -1.03
N LYS A 147 4.64 -11.00 -2.11
CA LYS A 147 3.34 -10.30 -2.07
C LYS A 147 2.36 -11.01 -1.14
N LYS A 148 2.18 -12.32 -1.32
CA LYS A 148 1.27 -13.15 -0.51
C LYS A 148 1.68 -13.18 0.97
N ARG A 149 2.97 -13.32 1.26
CA ARG A 149 3.51 -13.30 2.64
C ARG A 149 3.12 -12.01 3.38
N HIS A 150 3.11 -10.88 2.67
CA HIS A 150 2.86 -9.55 3.24
C HIS A 150 1.41 -9.09 3.13
N ASP A 151 0.48 -9.88 2.59
CA ASP A 151 -0.93 -9.49 2.53
C ASP A 151 -1.53 -9.18 3.93
N PRO A 152 -1.30 -9.97 5.01
CA PRO A 152 -1.84 -9.69 6.34
C PRO A 152 -1.05 -8.64 7.15
N THR A 153 -0.02 -8.00 6.59
CA THR A 153 0.85 -7.08 7.36
C THR A 153 0.09 -5.95 8.05
N THR A 154 -0.90 -5.32 7.39
CA THR A 154 -1.60 -4.18 7.98
C THR A 154 -2.39 -4.58 9.23
N THR A 155 -3.17 -5.66 9.13
CA THR A 155 -3.95 -6.18 10.27
C THR A 155 -3.05 -6.72 11.37
N THR A 156 -1.90 -7.32 11.01
CA THR A 156 -0.94 -7.84 11.98
C THR A 156 -0.22 -6.71 12.74
N ILE A 157 0.14 -5.61 12.08
CA ILE A 157 0.69 -4.43 12.77
C ILE A 157 -0.36 -3.84 13.73
N ALA A 158 -1.62 -3.70 13.28
CA ALA A 158 -2.70 -3.23 14.15
C ALA A 158 -2.87 -4.14 15.38
N GLN A 159 -2.81 -5.46 15.19
CA GLN A 159 -2.81 -6.41 16.30
C GLN A 159 -1.62 -6.22 17.25
N GLY A 160 -0.41 -5.92 16.74
CA GLY A 160 0.76 -5.62 17.57
C GLY A 160 0.58 -4.35 18.41
N VAL A 161 -0.09 -3.35 17.87
CA VAL A 161 -0.48 -2.14 18.62
C VAL A 161 -1.51 -2.49 19.70
N LEU A 162 -2.50 -3.34 19.41
CA LEU A 162 -3.46 -3.82 20.41
C LEU A 162 -2.77 -4.65 21.51
N GLU A 163 -1.81 -5.50 21.17
CA GLU A 163 -0.99 -6.26 22.13
C GLU A 163 -0.25 -5.33 23.09
N LEU A 164 0.30 -4.21 22.59
CA LEU A 164 0.90 -3.18 23.43
C LEU A 164 -0.15 -2.53 24.36
N LYS A 165 -1.31 -2.14 23.80
CA LYS A 165 -2.43 -1.57 24.59
C LYS A 165 -2.83 -2.49 25.74
N ASP A 166 -2.89 -3.80 25.49
CA ASP A 166 -3.22 -4.81 26.51
C ASP A 166 -2.10 -5.02 27.52
N HIS A 167 -0.85 -5.08 27.08
CA HIS A 167 0.31 -5.24 27.94
C HIS A 167 0.41 -4.10 28.96
N SER A 168 0.27 -2.85 28.50
CA SER A 168 0.30 -1.66 29.35
C SER A 168 -0.82 -1.66 30.39
N ARG A 169 -2.04 -2.09 30.02
CA ARG A 169 -3.17 -2.22 30.96
C ARG A 169 -2.89 -3.22 32.08
N ARG A 170 -2.23 -4.34 31.79
CA ARG A 170 -1.95 -5.39 32.80
C ARG A 170 -0.90 -5.01 33.82
N ILE A 171 0.09 -4.19 33.45
CA ILE A 171 1.21 -3.84 34.32
C ILE A 171 0.99 -2.55 35.14
N ASN A 172 -0.21 -1.95 35.09
CA ASN A 172 -0.55 -0.68 35.75
C ASN A 172 0.50 0.43 35.57
N ALA A 173 1.18 0.45 34.42
CA ALA A 173 2.19 1.44 34.09
C ALA A 173 1.59 2.42 33.07
N PRO A 174 1.10 3.61 33.48
CA PRO A 174 0.66 4.63 32.55
C PRO A 174 1.90 5.18 31.84
N TYR A 175 2.16 4.70 30.62
CA TYR A 175 3.43 4.95 29.94
C TYR A 175 3.52 6.31 29.25
N PHE A 176 2.43 7.08 29.24
CA PHE A 176 2.40 8.32 28.47
C PHE A 176 2.29 9.49 29.43
N PRO A 177 3.36 10.30 29.57
CA PRO A 177 3.20 11.66 30.07
C PRO A 177 2.10 12.29 29.24
N SER A 178 1.14 12.95 29.90
CA SER A 178 0.05 13.65 29.24
C SER A 178 0.58 14.47 28.06
N THR A 179 0.41 13.95 26.84
CA THR A 179 0.65 14.74 25.63
C THR A 179 -0.22 15.99 25.73
N PRO A 180 0.20 17.16 25.25
CA PRO A 180 -0.55 18.40 25.45
C PRO A 180 -2.02 18.36 24.97
N LEU A 181 -2.39 17.38 24.12
CA LEU A 181 -3.77 17.05 23.78
C LEU A 181 -4.63 16.61 24.98
N HIS A 182 -4.03 16.02 26.02
CA HIS A 182 -4.73 15.60 27.25
C HIS A 182 -5.34 16.77 28.05
N LYS A 183 -4.85 18.00 27.88
CA LYS A 183 -5.34 19.14 28.69
C LYS A 183 -6.74 19.61 28.30
N ASN A 184 -7.21 19.26 27.10
CA ASN A 184 -8.49 19.74 26.55
C ASN A 184 -9.53 18.62 26.32
N ILE A 185 -9.27 17.39 26.78
CA ILE A 185 -10.27 16.31 26.72
C ILE A 185 -11.23 16.50 27.92
N PRO A 186 -12.54 16.69 27.71
CA PRO A 186 -13.49 16.82 28.79
C PRO A 186 -13.46 15.56 29.67
N GLN A 187 -13.26 15.73 30.98
CA GLN A 187 -13.20 14.66 31.99
C GLN A 187 -14.53 13.91 32.20
N ASN A 188 -15.54 14.15 31.35
CA ASN A 188 -16.92 13.71 31.59
C ASN A 188 -17.35 12.51 30.72
N THR A 189 -16.41 11.60 30.41
CA THR A 189 -16.71 10.29 29.84
C THR A 189 -16.35 9.23 30.87
N ASN A 190 -17.35 8.62 31.50
CA ASN A 190 -17.28 7.45 32.40
C ASN A 190 -15.94 6.69 32.39
N GLY A 191 -14.95 7.22 33.11
CA GLY A 191 -13.70 6.55 33.51
C GLY A 191 -12.72 6.08 32.44
N THR A 192 -12.94 6.29 31.14
CA THR A 192 -12.04 5.76 30.10
C THR A 192 -11.48 6.87 29.22
N ILE A 193 -10.29 7.38 29.56
CA ILE A 193 -9.55 8.29 28.68
C ILE A 193 -9.18 7.51 27.41
N PRO A 194 -9.44 8.03 26.19
CA PRO A 194 -9.05 7.36 24.97
C PRO A 194 -7.55 7.10 24.97
N PHE A 195 -7.16 5.84 24.80
CA PHE A 195 -5.75 5.49 24.63
C PHE A 195 -5.27 6.14 23.33
N LEU A 196 -4.43 7.17 23.44
CA LEU A 196 -3.78 7.81 22.31
C LEU A 196 -2.39 7.22 22.16
N LEU A 197 -2.05 6.78 20.95
CA LEU A 197 -0.69 6.38 20.66
C LEU A 197 0.24 7.59 20.76
N PRO A 198 1.46 7.39 21.30
CA PRO A 198 2.54 8.35 21.19
C PRO A 198 2.75 8.84 19.76
N THR A 199 3.11 10.11 19.62
CA THR A 199 3.34 10.76 18.33
C THR A 199 4.42 10.08 17.49
N ASP A 200 5.44 9.50 18.14
CA ASP A 200 6.51 8.75 17.47
C ASP A 200 6.02 7.41 16.91
N ILE A 201 5.13 6.68 17.62
CA ILE A 201 4.45 5.49 17.07
C ILE A 201 3.53 5.89 15.90
N GLN A 202 2.75 6.96 16.04
CA GLN A 202 1.90 7.48 14.96
C GLN A 202 2.75 7.80 13.71
N SER A 203 3.82 8.58 13.89
CA SER A 203 4.74 8.96 12.81
C SER A 203 5.46 7.75 12.19
N PHE A 204 5.72 6.71 12.98
CA PHE A 204 6.22 5.45 12.46
C PHE A 204 5.17 4.76 11.59
N LEU A 205 3.93 4.60 12.06
CA LEU A 205 2.88 3.90 11.34
C LEU A 205 2.59 4.57 9.99
N ASP A 206 2.55 5.90 9.95
CA ASP A 206 2.39 6.65 8.70
C ASP A 206 3.52 6.35 7.70
N ARG A 207 4.78 6.43 8.14
CA ARG A 207 5.95 6.10 7.29
C ARG A 207 5.97 4.63 6.90
N PHE A 208 5.56 3.73 7.79
CA PHE A 208 5.51 2.30 7.56
C PHE A 208 4.49 1.96 6.47
N TYR A 209 3.26 2.46 6.59
CA TYR A 209 2.20 2.20 5.62
C TYR A 209 2.46 2.86 4.27
N MET A 210 3.00 4.09 4.23
CA MET A 210 3.39 4.73 2.97
C MET A 210 4.47 3.94 2.22
N SER A 211 5.51 3.48 2.92
CA SER A 211 6.53 2.63 2.31
C SER A 211 5.98 1.28 1.84
N ARG A 212 5.07 0.68 2.62
CA ARG A 212 4.40 -0.57 2.23
C ARG A 212 3.58 -0.40 0.96
N ILE A 213 2.85 0.70 0.81
CA ILE A 213 2.15 1.03 -0.45
C ILE A 213 3.17 1.11 -1.59
N GLY A 214 4.31 1.77 -1.39
CA GLY A 214 5.39 1.84 -2.37
C GLY A 214 6.00 0.48 -2.74
N ILE A 215 6.18 -0.44 -1.78
CA ILE A 215 6.66 -1.80 -2.03
C ILE A 215 5.62 -2.60 -2.83
N ARG A 216 4.34 -2.52 -2.45
CA ARG A 216 3.23 -3.18 -3.17
C ARG A 216 3.08 -2.63 -4.59
N MET A 217 3.30 -1.34 -4.79
CA MET A 217 3.31 -0.71 -6.11
C MET A 217 4.39 -1.32 -7.01
N LEU A 218 5.63 -1.44 -6.52
CA LEU A 218 6.74 -2.03 -7.30
C LEU A 218 6.48 -3.50 -7.66
N ILE A 219 6.08 -4.29 -6.66
CA ILE A 219 5.81 -5.71 -6.85
C ILE A 219 4.62 -5.91 -7.80
N GLY A 220 3.52 -5.19 -7.56
CA GLY A 220 2.31 -5.26 -8.38
C GLY A 220 2.57 -4.88 -9.82
N GLN A 221 3.31 -3.79 -10.05
CA GLN A 221 3.68 -3.34 -11.40
C GLN A 221 4.50 -4.39 -12.15
N GLN A 222 5.54 -4.96 -11.53
CA GLN A 222 6.39 -5.95 -12.18
C GLN A 222 5.61 -7.24 -12.52
N ILE A 223 4.79 -7.72 -11.59
CA ILE A 223 3.93 -8.90 -11.83
C ILE A 223 2.95 -8.64 -12.97
N ALA A 224 2.28 -7.48 -12.98
CA ALA A 224 1.30 -7.14 -13.99
C ALA A 224 1.92 -6.97 -15.38
N LEU A 225 3.05 -6.26 -15.49
CA LEU A 225 3.75 -6.09 -16.77
C LEU A 225 4.22 -7.43 -17.34
N HIS A 226 4.74 -8.34 -16.51
CA HIS A 226 5.13 -9.67 -16.97
C HIS A 226 3.95 -10.50 -17.47
N ARG A 227 2.79 -10.42 -16.81
CA ARG A 227 1.57 -11.09 -17.30
C ARG A 227 1.15 -10.54 -18.67
N SER A 228 1.21 -9.23 -18.85
CA SER A 228 0.90 -8.59 -20.15
C SER A 228 1.91 -8.96 -21.24
N SER A 229 3.19 -9.15 -20.91
CA SER A 229 4.19 -9.60 -21.90
C SER A 229 3.97 -11.05 -22.34
N VAL A 230 3.48 -11.92 -21.45
CA VAL A 230 3.21 -13.34 -21.76
C VAL A 230 1.87 -13.54 -22.47
N LYS A 231 0.86 -12.70 -22.17
CA LYS A 231 -0.48 -12.77 -22.80
C LYS A 231 -0.94 -11.40 -23.35
N PRO A 232 -0.34 -10.89 -24.44
CA PRO A 232 -0.59 -9.54 -24.93
C PRO A 232 -2.05 -9.30 -25.34
N SER A 233 -2.71 -10.31 -25.91
CA SER A 233 -4.10 -10.22 -26.38
C SER A 233 -5.13 -10.03 -25.26
N SER A 234 -4.74 -10.24 -24.00
CA SER A 234 -5.62 -10.10 -22.83
C SER A 234 -5.37 -8.84 -22.01
N ALA A 235 -4.35 -8.05 -22.36
CA ALA A 235 -4.02 -6.83 -21.65
C ALA A 235 -4.94 -5.68 -22.11
N PRO A 236 -5.59 -4.95 -21.19
CA PRO A 236 -6.35 -3.76 -21.56
C PRO A 236 -5.42 -2.72 -22.22
N LEU A 237 -5.89 -2.11 -23.32
CA LEU A 237 -5.10 -1.15 -24.11
C LEU A 237 -4.70 0.11 -23.33
N ASP A 238 -5.49 0.47 -22.32
CA ASP A 238 -5.30 1.64 -21.47
C ASP A 238 -4.50 1.34 -20.20
N HIS A 239 -4.00 0.11 -20.02
CA HIS A 239 -3.26 -0.30 -18.83
C HIS A 239 -1.77 -0.52 -19.08
N VAL A 240 -0.96 0.06 -18.19
CA VAL A 240 0.47 -0.21 -18.07
C VAL A 240 0.73 -0.83 -16.71
N GLY A 241 0.74 -2.17 -16.68
CA GLY A 241 0.80 -2.94 -15.44
C GLY A 241 -0.46 -2.74 -14.60
N ILE A 242 -0.33 -2.16 -13.41
CA ILE A 242 -1.47 -1.85 -12.53
C ILE A 242 -1.98 -0.41 -12.68
N ILE A 243 -1.36 0.39 -13.56
CA ILE A 243 -1.71 1.78 -13.80
C ILE A 243 -2.64 1.83 -15.01
N CYS A 244 -3.80 2.47 -14.87
CA CYS A 244 -4.66 2.81 -15.99
C CYS A 244 -4.38 4.25 -16.42
N THR A 245 -4.03 4.42 -17.69
CA THR A 245 -3.73 5.72 -18.32
C THR A 245 -4.95 6.61 -18.47
N LYS A 246 -6.15 6.02 -18.47
CA LYS A 246 -7.45 6.70 -18.59
C LYS A 246 -8.42 6.18 -17.53
N THR A 247 -8.03 6.22 -16.27
CA THR A 247 -8.89 5.77 -15.16
C THR A 247 -10.17 6.59 -15.17
N ASN A 248 -11.31 5.96 -15.45
CA ASN A 248 -12.62 6.60 -15.37
C ASN A 248 -13.05 6.69 -13.90
N LEU A 249 -13.15 7.91 -13.39
CA LEU A 249 -13.52 8.17 -12.00
C LEU A 249 -14.90 7.62 -11.67
N LEU A 250 -15.89 7.84 -12.53
CA LEU A 250 -17.27 7.44 -12.29
C LEU A 250 -17.39 5.92 -12.17
N ASP A 251 -16.74 5.17 -13.07
CA ASP A 251 -16.78 3.70 -13.05
C ASP A 251 -16.18 3.14 -11.75
N VAL A 252 -15.02 3.67 -11.34
CA VAL A 252 -14.36 3.26 -10.09
C VAL A 252 -15.20 3.63 -8.87
N ALA A 253 -15.82 4.81 -8.88
CA ALA A 253 -16.67 5.26 -7.79
C ALA A 253 -17.97 4.45 -7.69
N GLN A 254 -18.59 4.10 -8.81
CA GLN A 254 -19.80 3.27 -8.84
C GLN A 254 -19.52 1.85 -8.31
N ASP A 255 -18.38 1.26 -8.67
CA ASP A 255 -17.96 -0.03 -8.11
C ASP A 255 -17.75 0.07 -6.58
N ALA A 256 -17.05 1.11 -6.12
CA ALA A 256 -16.87 1.36 -4.68
C ALA A 256 -18.20 1.58 -3.94
N VAL A 257 -19.16 2.30 -4.55
CA VAL A 257 -20.52 2.50 -4.03
C VAL A 257 -21.24 1.17 -3.90
N SER A 258 -21.23 0.35 -4.96
CA SER A 258 -21.87 -0.97 -4.95
C SER A 258 -21.35 -1.84 -3.80
N ASN A 259 -20.02 -1.96 -3.67
CA ASN A 259 -19.41 -2.75 -2.62
C ASN A 259 -19.68 -2.18 -1.21
N ALA A 260 -19.61 -0.86 -1.03
CA ALA A 260 -19.85 -0.23 0.27
C ALA A 260 -21.31 -0.40 0.73
N ARG A 261 -22.27 -0.31 -0.21
CA ARG A 261 -23.69 -0.54 0.06
C ARG A 261 -23.97 -1.99 0.42
N GLU A 262 -23.36 -2.95 -0.28
CA GLU A 262 -23.47 -4.37 0.05
C GLU A 262 -22.96 -4.66 1.48
N VAL A 263 -21.79 -4.11 1.84
CA VAL A 263 -21.24 -4.25 3.20
C VAL A 263 -22.18 -3.64 4.25
N CYS A 264 -22.74 -2.46 3.96
CA CYS A 264 -23.69 -1.80 4.86
C CYS A 264 -24.96 -2.63 5.06
N GLN A 265 -25.59 -3.10 3.98
CA GLN A 265 -26.79 -3.93 4.02
C GLN A 265 -26.56 -5.22 4.82
N ASN A 266 -25.46 -5.92 4.54
CA ASN A 266 -25.11 -7.15 5.24
C ASN A 266 -24.82 -6.91 6.74
N HIS A 267 -24.17 -5.80 7.09
CA HIS A 267 -23.84 -5.50 8.48
C HIS A 267 -25.06 -5.16 9.34
N TYR A 268 -25.99 -4.37 8.80
CA TYR A 268 -27.18 -3.92 9.50
C TYR A 268 -28.43 -4.78 9.25
N GLY A 269 -28.34 -5.80 8.38
CA GLY A 269 -29.47 -6.66 8.04
C GLY A 269 -30.57 -5.95 7.24
N LEU A 270 -30.19 -5.00 6.38
CA LEU A 270 -31.12 -4.15 5.64
C LEU A 270 -31.38 -4.67 4.22
N PHE A 271 -32.60 -4.49 3.72
CA PHE A 271 -32.93 -4.74 2.31
C PHE A 271 -32.50 -3.60 1.37
N GLY A 272 -32.10 -2.46 1.92
CA GLY A 272 -31.63 -1.28 1.21
C GLY A 272 -30.60 -0.51 2.03
N SER A 273 -30.06 0.55 1.46
CA SER A 273 -29.11 1.43 2.14
C SER A 273 -29.27 2.87 1.63
N PRO A 274 -28.73 3.88 2.35
CA PRO A 274 -28.83 5.27 1.90
C PRO A 274 -28.41 5.44 0.44
N GLU A 275 -29.18 6.27 -0.29
CA GLU A 275 -28.88 6.56 -1.68
C GLU A 275 -27.59 7.36 -1.83
N ILE A 276 -26.80 7.01 -2.86
CA ILE A 276 -25.54 7.70 -3.15
C ILE A 276 -25.66 8.35 -4.52
N THR A 277 -25.67 9.67 -4.56
CA THR A 277 -25.84 10.46 -5.78
C THR A 277 -24.54 11.13 -6.19
N PHE A 278 -24.37 11.29 -7.51
CA PHE A 278 -23.19 11.91 -8.11
C PHE A 278 -23.52 13.31 -8.64
N ALA A 279 -22.65 14.27 -8.40
CA ALA A 279 -22.79 15.64 -8.91
C ALA A 279 -21.45 16.21 -9.40
N GLY A 280 -21.52 17.23 -10.26
CA GLY A 280 -20.34 17.90 -10.81
C GLY A 280 -19.78 17.21 -12.05
N LYS A 281 -18.46 17.34 -12.27
CA LYS A 281 -17.75 16.82 -13.45
C LYS A 281 -17.33 15.37 -13.20
N THR A 282 -18.24 14.42 -13.41
CA THR A 282 -18.02 13.00 -13.06
C THR A 282 -17.34 12.19 -14.16
N ASP A 283 -17.41 12.66 -15.40
CA ASP A 283 -16.81 12.08 -16.61
C ASP A 283 -15.30 12.39 -16.75
N VAL A 284 -14.56 12.36 -15.63
CA VAL A 284 -13.13 12.69 -15.59
C VAL A 284 -12.30 11.43 -15.78
N GLN A 285 -11.29 11.53 -16.63
CA GLN A 285 -10.31 10.48 -16.88
C GLN A 285 -8.90 10.98 -16.60
N PHE A 286 -8.12 10.21 -15.85
CA PHE A 286 -6.74 10.55 -15.53
C PHE A 286 -5.88 9.31 -15.30
N MET A 287 -4.57 9.47 -15.41
CA MET A 287 -3.61 8.40 -15.17
C MET A 287 -3.52 8.11 -13.67
N TYR A 288 -3.96 6.93 -13.25
CA TYR A 288 -3.94 6.54 -11.84
C TYR A 288 -3.93 5.02 -11.66
N VAL A 289 -3.89 4.57 -10.42
CA VAL A 289 -4.06 3.15 -10.05
C VAL A 289 -5.51 2.96 -9.61
N PRO A 290 -6.39 2.34 -10.42
CA PRO A 290 -7.82 2.26 -10.12
C PRO A 290 -8.13 1.63 -8.77
N SER A 291 -7.40 0.59 -8.38
CA SER A 291 -7.58 -0.09 -7.09
C SER A 291 -7.23 0.78 -5.88
N HIS A 292 -6.31 1.74 -6.02
CA HIS A 292 -6.02 2.70 -4.94
C HIS A 292 -7.16 3.71 -4.80
N LEU A 293 -7.69 4.20 -5.92
CA LEU A 293 -8.84 5.11 -5.92
C LEU A 293 -10.09 4.42 -5.34
N HIS A 294 -10.38 3.19 -5.80
CA HIS A 294 -11.47 2.37 -5.27
C HIS A 294 -11.38 2.24 -3.76
N HIS A 295 -10.20 1.86 -3.22
CA HIS A 295 -10.02 1.68 -1.78
C HIS A 295 -10.31 2.96 -0.99
N MET A 296 -9.82 4.12 -1.44
CA MET A 296 -10.10 5.41 -0.78
C MET A 296 -11.59 5.73 -0.77
N LEU A 297 -12.26 5.57 -1.91
CA LEU A 297 -13.69 5.84 -2.04
C LEU A 297 -14.51 4.85 -1.19
N PHE A 298 -14.21 3.57 -1.28
CA PHE A 298 -14.89 2.51 -0.53
C PHE A 298 -14.82 2.73 0.99
N GLU A 299 -13.65 3.04 1.53
CA GLU A 299 -13.50 3.28 2.98
C GLU A 299 -14.26 4.53 3.45
N LEU A 300 -14.22 5.62 2.68
CA LEU A 300 -14.97 6.83 3.03
C LEU A 300 -16.48 6.64 2.89
N LEU A 301 -16.95 5.97 1.83
CA LEU A 301 -18.37 5.69 1.62
C LEU A 301 -18.93 4.76 2.70
N LYS A 302 -18.18 3.75 3.14
CA LYS A 302 -18.58 2.92 4.30
C LYS A 302 -18.78 3.75 5.56
N ASN A 303 -17.89 4.71 5.83
CA ASN A 303 -18.00 5.58 7.01
C ASN A 303 -19.26 6.46 6.93
N SER A 304 -19.52 7.07 5.77
CA SER A 304 -20.73 7.88 5.55
C SER A 304 -22.00 7.05 5.66
N LEU A 305 -22.05 5.87 5.04
CA LEU A 305 -23.19 4.94 5.14
C LEU A 305 -23.48 4.55 6.59
N ARG A 306 -22.43 4.14 7.31
CA ARG A 306 -22.52 3.82 8.74
C ARG A 306 -23.08 5.00 9.55
N ALA A 307 -22.53 6.20 9.36
CA ALA A 307 -22.94 7.37 10.13
C ALA A 307 -24.42 7.74 9.87
N VAL A 308 -24.88 7.66 8.62
CA VAL A 308 -26.29 7.90 8.26
C VAL A 308 -27.20 6.83 8.86
N VAL A 309 -26.89 5.54 8.69
CA VAL A 309 -27.73 4.46 9.23
C VAL A 309 -27.80 4.52 10.76
N GLU A 310 -26.67 4.72 11.44
CA GLU A 310 -26.63 4.80 12.91
C GLU A 310 -27.40 6.02 13.44
N ARG A 311 -27.41 7.15 12.71
CA ARG A 311 -28.11 8.36 13.14
C ARG A 311 -29.62 8.28 12.97
N TYR A 312 -30.08 7.80 11.82
CA TYR A 312 -31.52 7.80 11.46
C TYR A 312 -32.21 6.50 11.86
N GLY A 313 -31.44 5.45 12.15
CA GLY A 313 -31.94 4.15 12.58
C GLY A 313 -32.07 3.15 11.42
N VAL A 314 -31.95 1.87 11.78
CA VAL A 314 -32.10 0.73 10.85
C VAL A 314 -33.55 0.51 10.42
N GLU A 315 -34.51 0.93 11.25
CA GLU A 315 -35.95 0.86 10.99
C GLU A 315 -36.47 2.07 10.20
N SER A 316 -35.57 2.96 9.75
CA SER A 316 -35.98 4.15 9.02
C SER A 316 -36.42 3.78 7.61
N ASP A 317 -37.60 4.27 7.20
CA ASP A 317 -38.10 4.10 5.84
C ASP A 317 -37.39 5.01 4.82
N GLU A 318 -36.76 6.10 5.29
CA GLU A 318 -36.09 7.09 4.45
C GLU A 318 -34.78 7.59 5.07
N TRP A 319 -33.68 7.45 4.33
CA TRP A 319 -32.39 8.03 4.69
C TRP A 319 -32.04 9.22 3.80
N PRO A 320 -31.36 10.25 4.35
CA PRO A 320 -30.81 11.30 3.50
C PRO A 320 -29.76 10.74 2.54
N GLU A 321 -29.71 11.32 1.34
CA GLU A 321 -28.74 10.95 0.32
C GLU A 321 -27.30 11.34 0.73
N ILE A 322 -26.34 10.48 0.36
CA ILE A 322 -24.92 10.77 0.42
C ILE A 322 -24.49 11.29 -0.94
N LYS A 323 -23.80 12.43 -0.98
CA LYS A 323 -23.40 13.10 -2.23
C LYS A 323 -21.93 12.92 -2.51
N VAL A 324 -21.61 12.38 -3.68
CA VAL A 324 -20.26 12.37 -4.25
C VAL A 324 -20.16 13.49 -5.29
N VAL A 325 -19.45 14.56 -4.94
CA VAL A 325 -19.27 15.74 -5.78
C VAL A 325 -17.86 15.75 -6.36
N VAL A 326 -17.75 15.78 -7.69
CA VAL A 326 -16.48 15.78 -8.41
C VAL A 326 -16.22 17.14 -9.04
N ALA A 327 -15.02 17.66 -8.82
CA ALA A 327 -14.53 18.89 -9.45
C ALA A 327 -13.14 18.66 -10.04
N GLU A 328 -12.95 19.05 -11.29
CA GLU A 328 -11.67 19.00 -12.00
C GLU A 328 -11.13 20.43 -12.14
N GLY A 329 -9.93 20.66 -11.59
CA GLY A 329 -9.16 21.88 -11.73
C GLY A 329 -7.99 21.71 -12.69
N ARG A 330 -7.14 22.73 -12.80
CA ARG A 330 -5.92 22.66 -13.62
C ARG A 330 -4.84 21.75 -13.04
N GLU A 331 -4.80 21.65 -11.71
CA GLU A 331 -3.76 20.92 -10.98
C GLU A 331 -4.34 19.76 -10.17
N ASP A 332 -5.60 19.87 -9.74
CA ASP A 332 -6.23 18.95 -8.81
C ASP A 332 -7.53 18.36 -9.35
N ILE A 333 -7.78 17.09 -9.02
CA ILE A 333 -9.10 16.47 -9.10
C ILE A 333 -9.60 16.30 -7.66
N THR A 334 -10.71 16.94 -7.33
CA THR A 334 -11.31 16.89 -6.00
C THR A 334 -12.53 16.00 -6.01
N ILE A 335 -12.56 15.02 -5.10
CA ILE A 335 -13.72 14.16 -4.85
C ILE A 335 -14.20 14.45 -3.43
N LYS A 336 -15.37 15.05 -3.30
CA LYS A 336 -15.98 15.37 -2.01
C LYS A 336 -17.13 14.41 -1.73
N ILE A 337 -17.07 13.71 -0.60
CA ILE A 337 -18.17 12.88 -0.09
C ILE A 337 -18.83 13.66 1.04
N SER A 338 -20.15 13.82 0.96
CA SER A 338 -20.95 14.56 1.94
C SER A 338 -22.10 13.69 2.40
N ASP A 339 -22.28 13.60 3.71
CA ASP A 339 -23.39 12.89 4.35
C ASP A 339 -24.06 13.76 5.41
N GLU A 340 -25.23 13.31 5.87
CA GLU A 340 -25.97 13.92 6.98
C GLU A 340 -25.90 13.06 8.25
N GLY A 341 -24.82 12.31 8.45
CA GLY A 341 -24.64 11.34 9.54
C GLY A 341 -24.39 11.94 10.94
N GLY A 342 -24.57 13.25 11.14
CA GLY A 342 -24.46 13.91 12.46
C GLY A 342 -23.14 14.63 12.69
N GLY A 343 -22.14 14.35 11.85
CA GLY A 343 -20.83 15.00 11.92
C GLY A 343 -19.99 14.58 13.12
N ILE A 344 -18.77 15.13 13.18
CA ILE A 344 -17.78 14.84 14.23
C ILE A 344 -17.52 16.14 14.99
N PRO A 345 -17.66 16.17 16.34
CA PRO A 345 -17.31 17.34 17.14
C PRO A 345 -15.87 17.78 16.86
N ARG A 346 -15.60 19.09 16.84
CA ARG A 346 -14.25 19.63 16.55
C ARG A 346 -13.17 19.08 17.49
N SER A 347 -13.53 18.77 18.74
CA SER A 347 -12.63 18.14 19.71
C SER A 347 -12.24 16.70 19.34
N GLY A 348 -13.05 15.99 18.57
CA GLY A 348 -12.79 14.63 18.09
C GLY A 348 -12.02 14.57 16.76
N MET A 349 -11.96 15.67 16.00
CA MET A 349 -11.33 15.71 14.67
C MET A 349 -9.85 15.30 14.66
N PRO A 350 -9.02 15.63 15.66
CA PRO A 350 -7.64 15.11 15.69
C PRO A 350 -7.56 13.60 15.91
N LEU A 351 -8.60 12.99 16.51
CA LEU A 351 -8.58 11.59 16.96
C LEU A 351 -8.89 10.61 15.83
N ILE A 352 -9.65 11.01 14.81
CA ILE A 352 -10.02 10.13 13.69
C ILE A 352 -8.83 9.74 12.80
N TRP A 353 -7.71 10.44 12.94
CA TRP A 353 -6.45 10.17 12.24
C TRP A 353 -5.48 9.31 13.05
N THR A 354 -5.86 8.90 14.26
CA THR A 354 -5.01 8.08 15.14
C THR A 354 -5.31 6.59 14.98
N TYR A 355 -4.29 5.74 15.20
CA TYR A 355 -4.38 4.27 15.02
C TYR A 355 -4.84 3.45 16.26
#